data_AF-A0A931EQC1-F1
#
_entry.id   AF-A0A931EQC1-F1
#
_cell.length_a   1.000
_cell.length_b   1.000
_cell.length_c   1.000
_cell.angle_alpha   90.00
_cell.angle_beta   90.00
_cell.angle_gamma   90.00
#
_symmetry.space_group_name_H-M   'P 1'
#
loop_
_entity.id
_entity.type
_entity.pdbx_description
1 polymer ?
#
loop_
_entity_poly.entity_id
_entity_poly.type
_entity_poly.pdbx_seq_one_letter_code
_entity_poly.pdbx_strand_id
1 'polypeptide(L)'
;MNSKNQIEYDSIEFFSDGYFNNAFVGIWGSYSNGNSKICNWDDYRVPNANKDFDIGVGEFNVSEKYWNKGWLDIALKNQAPNHAIKRSKWSQLPTAFSFTNAD
;
A
#
# COMPACT_ATOMS: atom_id res chain seq x y z
N MET A 1 -19.86 -18.00 3.13
CA MET A 1 -21.02 -17.95 4.03
C MET A 1 -20.87 -19.04 5.08
N ASN A 2 -21.13 -18.74 6.35
CA ASN A 2 -21.04 -19.73 7.42
C ASN A 2 -22.27 -20.67 7.45
N SER A 3 -22.28 -21.62 8.38
CA SER A 3 -23.40 -22.55 8.59
C SER A 3 -24.71 -21.87 8.99
N LYS A 4 -24.68 -20.57 9.34
CA LYS A 4 -25.84 -19.72 9.64
C LYS A 4 -26.22 -18.80 8.47
N ASN A 5 -25.67 -19.03 7.27
CA ASN A 5 -25.92 -18.23 6.07
C ASN A 5 -25.51 -16.74 6.20
N GLN A 6 -24.48 -16.47 7.01
CA GLN A 6 -23.92 -15.13 7.19
C GLN A 6 -22.67 -14.97 6.32
N ILE A 7 -22.50 -13.78 5.74
CA ILE A 7 -21.24 -13.42 5.09
C ILE A 7 -20.19 -13.29 6.18
N GLU A 8 -19.09 -14.00 6.03
CA GLU A 8 -17.93 -13.93 6.90
C GLU A 8 -16.72 -13.53 6.07
N TYR A 9 -15.78 -12.91 6.75
CA TYR A 9 -14.48 -12.59 6.18
C TYR A 9 -13.72 -13.89 5.90
N ASP A 10 -13.30 -14.09 4.66
CA ASP A 10 -12.56 -15.29 4.26
C ASP A 10 -11.11 -15.21 4.75
N SER A 11 -10.79 -15.85 5.87
CA SER A 11 -9.43 -15.86 6.44
C SER A 11 -8.71 -17.20 6.27
N ILE A 12 -9.19 -18.10 5.41
CA ILE A 12 -8.69 -19.48 5.30
C ILE A 12 -7.19 -19.50 4.97
N GLU A 13 -6.76 -18.61 4.07
CA GLU A 13 -5.39 -18.54 3.57
C GLU A 13 -4.62 -17.34 4.14
N PHE A 14 -5.02 -16.80 5.30
CA PHE A 14 -4.40 -15.59 5.88
C PHE A 14 -2.87 -15.68 6.06
N PHE A 15 -2.32 -16.89 6.19
CA PHE A 15 -0.89 -17.14 6.33
C PHE A 15 -0.13 -17.21 4.98
N SER A 16 -0.84 -17.17 3.84
CA SER A 16 -0.26 -17.25 2.51
C SER A 16 0.25 -15.89 2.06
N ASP A 17 1.47 -15.82 1.51
CA ASP A 17 2.01 -14.60 0.94
C ASP A 17 1.07 -14.00 -0.12
N GLY A 18 0.39 -14.85 -0.89
CA GLY A 18 -0.53 -14.42 -1.95
C GLY A 18 -1.91 -14.02 -1.48
N TYR A 19 -2.18 -13.99 -0.17
CA TYR A 19 -3.49 -13.73 0.37
C TYR A 19 -3.93 -12.28 0.17
N PHE A 20 -5.16 -12.12 -0.31
CA PHE A 20 -5.79 -10.85 -0.64
C PHE A 20 -7.30 -11.00 -0.40
N ASN A 21 -7.98 -9.96 0.07
CA ASN A 21 -9.41 -10.03 0.40
C ASN A 21 -10.11 -8.67 0.21
N ASN A 22 -11.42 -8.70 -0.07
CA ASN A 22 -12.19 -7.51 -0.39
C ASN A 22 -11.53 -6.68 -1.51
N ALA A 23 -11.09 -7.37 -2.57
CA ALA A 23 -10.35 -6.78 -3.67
C ALA A 23 -11.21 -6.01 -4.65
N PHE A 24 -10.59 -5.04 -5.31
CA PHE A 24 -11.08 -4.42 -6.53
C PHE A 24 -9.93 -4.28 -7.54
N VAL A 25 -10.22 -4.62 -8.79
CA VAL A 25 -9.34 -4.37 -9.94
C VAL A 25 -10.17 -3.67 -11.00
N GLY A 26 -9.77 -2.45 -11.36
CA GLY A 26 -10.52 -1.73 -12.37
C GLY A 26 -9.97 -0.34 -12.66
N ILE A 27 -10.87 0.49 -13.18
CA ILE A 27 -10.58 1.87 -13.55
C ILE A 27 -11.46 2.76 -12.68
N TRP A 28 -10.81 3.67 -11.95
CA TRP A 28 -11.51 4.80 -11.34
C TRP A 28 -11.74 5.87 -12.41
N GLY A 29 -12.97 6.31 -12.56
CA GLY A 29 -13.38 7.40 -13.43
C GLY A 29 -13.85 8.60 -12.62
N SER A 30 -13.32 9.78 -12.92
CA SER A 30 -13.77 11.03 -12.35
C SER A 30 -15.08 11.47 -13.00
N TYR A 31 -16.09 11.75 -12.17
CA TYR A 31 -17.37 12.30 -12.64
C TYR A 31 -17.29 13.78 -13.01
N SER A 32 -16.32 14.53 -12.49
CA SER A 32 -16.24 15.99 -12.68
C SER A 32 -15.47 16.41 -13.92
N ASN A 33 -14.42 15.67 -14.28
CA ASN A 33 -13.51 16.04 -15.37
C ASN A 33 -13.26 14.91 -16.39
N GLY A 34 -13.92 13.75 -16.24
CA GLY A 34 -13.81 12.64 -17.18
C GLY A 34 -12.47 11.90 -17.17
N ASN A 35 -11.52 12.30 -16.31
CA ASN A 35 -10.23 11.62 -16.19
C ASN A 35 -10.42 10.20 -15.65
N SER A 36 -9.56 9.27 -16.10
CA SER A 36 -9.57 7.89 -15.63
C SER A 36 -8.19 7.44 -15.17
N LYS A 37 -8.15 6.53 -14.21
CA LYS A 37 -6.91 5.93 -13.66
C LYS A 37 -7.13 4.46 -13.37
N ILE A 38 -6.11 3.64 -13.56
CA ILE A 38 -6.08 2.29 -13.00
C ILE A 38 -6.20 2.41 -11.48
N CYS A 39 -7.13 1.67 -10.90
CA CYS A 39 -7.41 1.67 -9.48
C CYS A 39 -7.57 0.22 -9.02
N ASN A 40 -6.55 -0.27 -8.32
CA ASN A 40 -6.58 -1.57 -7.67
C ASN A 40 -6.42 -1.33 -6.18
N TRP A 41 -7.27 -1.96 -5.36
CA TRP A 41 -7.19 -1.93 -3.91
C TRP A 41 -7.64 -3.27 -3.36
N ASP A 42 -7.20 -3.57 -2.15
CA ASP A 42 -7.47 -4.83 -1.48
C ASP A 42 -7.13 -4.69 0.00
N ASP A 43 -7.66 -5.58 0.82
CA ASP A 43 -7.20 -5.84 2.19
C ASP A 43 -6.17 -6.97 2.16
N TYR A 44 -4.93 -6.66 2.56
CA TYR A 44 -3.70 -7.45 2.34
C TYR A 44 -2.98 -7.16 1.01
N ARG A 45 -2.92 -8.11 0.07
CA ARG A 45 -2.05 -7.99 -1.10
C ARG A 45 -2.80 -7.39 -2.30
N VAL A 46 -2.47 -6.14 -2.63
CA VAL A 46 -3.10 -5.45 -3.76
C VAL A 46 -2.85 -6.20 -5.09
N PRO A 47 -3.90 -6.62 -5.80
CA PRO A 47 -3.76 -7.34 -7.07
C PRO A 47 -3.22 -6.44 -8.17
N ASN A 48 -2.43 -7.04 -9.07
CA ASN A 48 -1.78 -6.35 -10.19
C ASN A 48 -0.96 -5.11 -9.75
N ALA A 49 -0.43 -5.14 -8.52
CA ALA A 49 0.53 -4.15 -8.07
C ALA A 49 1.75 -4.17 -8.99
N ASN A 50 2.25 -2.99 -9.34
CA ASN A 50 3.52 -2.88 -10.05
C ASN A 50 4.63 -3.47 -9.16
N LYS A 51 5.62 -4.12 -9.78
CA LYS A 51 6.84 -4.64 -9.13
C LYS A 51 7.61 -3.62 -8.29
N ASP A 52 7.35 -2.34 -8.50
CA ASP A 52 7.88 -1.28 -7.64
C ASP A 52 7.26 -1.22 -6.24
N PHE A 53 6.10 -1.83 -6.03
CA PHE A 53 5.32 -1.84 -4.79
C PHE A 53 5.14 -3.26 -4.21
N ASP A 54 5.35 -4.26 -5.05
CA ASP A 54 5.20 -5.67 -4.71
C ASP A 54 6.25 -6.51 -5.44
N ILE A 55 7.24 -7.01 -4.70
CA ILE A 55 8.32 -7.86 -5.24
C ILE A 55 8.06 -9.37 -5.05
N GLY A 56 6.87 -9.77 -4.60
CA GLY A 56 6.50 -11.18 -4.37
C GLY A 56 6.90 -11.75 -3.01
N VAL A 57 7.11 -10.91 -1.99
CA VAL A 57 7.34 -11.31 -0.58
C VAL A 57 6.18 -10.85 0.30
N GLY A 58 5.90 -11.51 1.44
CA GLY A 58 4.76 -11.16 2.30
C GLY A 58 4.70 -9.68 2.75
N GLU A 59 5.84 -8.98 2.73
CA GLU A 59 5.94 -7.57 3.10
C GLU A 59 5.74 -6.59 1.93
N PHE A 60 5.04 -5.49 2.21
CA PHE A 60 4.96 -4.34 1.32
C PHE A 60 6.31 -3.63 1.18
N ASN A 61 6.70 -3.29 -0.04
CA ASN A 61 7.99 -2.65 -0.33
C ASN A 61 7.81 -1.52 -1.34
N VAL A 62 8.41 -0.35 -1.10
CA VAL A 62 8.31 0.79 -2.03
C VAL A 62 9.66 1.08 -2.67
N SER A 63 9.70 1.04 -4.00
CA SER A 63 10.87 1.40 -4.81
C SER A 63 11.33 2.85 -4.56
N GLU A 64 12.65 3.05 -4.59
CA GLU A 64 13.32 4.32 -4.28
C GLU A 64 12.76 5.51 -5.07
N LYS A 65 12.33 5.27 -6.32
CA LYS A 65 11.78 6.31 -7.21
C LYS A 65 10.45 6.93 -6.74
N TYR A 66 9.82 6.37 -5.71
CA TYR A 66 8.58 6.88 -5.12
C TYR A 66 8.77 7.51 -3.74
N TRP A 67 9.97 7.44 -3.14
CA TRP A 67 10.20 7.97 -1.79
C TRP A 67 9.89 9.46 -1.68
N ASN A 68 10.30 10.25 -2.67
CA ASN A 68 10.01 11.68 -2.73
C ASN A 68 8.56 12.02 -3.12
N LYS A 69 7.70 11.01 -3.34
CA LYS A 69 6.28 11.16 -3.66
C LYS A 69 5.37 10.81 -2.48
N GLY A 70 5.87 10.99 -1.26
CA GLY A 70 5.12 10.76 -0.02
C GLY A 70 5.27 9.37 0.58
N TRP A 71 6.25 8.56 0.14
CA TRP A 71 6.46 7.18 0.63
C TRP A 71 7.74 7.00 1.45
N LEU A 72 8.46 8.08 1.75
CA LEU A 72 9.75 8.01 2.45
C LEU A 72 9.62 7.40 3.86
N ASP A 73 8.57 7.74 4.59
CA ASP A 73 8.29 7.22 5.94
C ASP A 73 8.05 5.70 5.92
N ILE A 74 7.25 5.21 4.97
CA ILE A 74 7.00 3.78 4.79
C ILE A 74 8.29 3.05 4.39
N ALA A 75 9.07 3.62 3.46
CA ALA A 75 10.35 3.06 3.07
C ALA A 75 11.33 2.97 4.26
N LEU A 76 11.41 4.02 5.09
CA LEU A 76 12.25 4.05 6.28
C LEU A 76 11.79 3.10 7.40
N LYS A 77 10.50 2.76 7.45
CA LYS A 77 9.91 1.78 8.37
C LYS A 77 10.22 0.35 7.93
N ASN A 78 10.15 0.09 6.63
CA ASN A 78 10.32 -1.25 6.07
C ASN A 78 11.80 -1.61 5.79
N GLN A 79 12.72 -0.63 5.86
CA GLN A 79 14.15 -0.91 5.88
C GLN A 79 14.52 -1.73 7.12
N ALA A 80 14.89 -3.01 6.91
CA ALA A 80 15.65 -3.77 7.89
C ALA A 80 16.89 -2.93 8.26
N PRO A 81 17.20 -2.74 9.55
CA PRO A 81 18.38 -1.99 9.95
C PRO A 81 19.62 -2.77 9.51
N ASN A 82 20.16 -2.46 8.32
CA ASN A 82 21.56 -2.73 8.06
C ASN A 82 22.33 -1.49 8.54
N HIS A 83 23.36 -1.72 9.33
CA HIS A 83 24.15 -0.67 10.00
C HIS A 83 24.91 0.27 9.03
N ALA A 84 24.69 0.14 7.72
CA ALA A 84 25.30 0.93 6.66
C ALA A 84 24.53 2.22 6.34
N ILE A 85 23.23 2.30 6.65
CA ILE A 85 22.41 3.49 6.38
C ILE A 85 22.52 4.48 7.56
N LYS A 86 23.36 5.52 7.38
CA LYS A 86 23.37 6.66 8.30
C LYS A 86 22.15 7.55 8.02
N ARG A 87 21.14 7.50 8.88
CA ARG A 87 19.96 8.39 8.81
C ARG A 87 20.45 9.85 8.80
N SER A 88 20.08 10.63 7.77
CA SER A 88 20.42 12.05 7.70
C SER A 88 19.56 12.86 8.67
N LYS A 89 20.08 14.00 9.16
CA LYS A 89 19.42 14.88 10.15
C LYS A 89 17.99 15.32 9.78
N TRP A 90 17.61 15.22 8.51
CA TRP A 90 16.29 15.59 8.00
C TRP A 90 15.18 14.62 8.40
N SER A 91 15.51 13.38 8.81
CA SER A 91 14.52 12.40 9.28
C SER A 91 14.10 12.59 10.75
N GLN A 92 14.53 13.67 11.40
CA GLN A 92 14.19 14.00 12.79
C GLN A 92 13.22 15.18 12.92
N LEU A 93 12.72 15.74 11.82
CA LEU A 93 11.71 16.80 11.90
C LEU A 93 10.34 16.19 12.24
N PRO A 94 9.54 16.84 13.11
CA PRO A 94 8.24 16.30 13.52
C PRO A 94 7.35 16.07 12.30
N THR A 95 6.71 14.91 12.24
CA THR A 95 5.63 14.59 11.31
C THR A 95 4.44 15.52 11.57
N ALA A 96 4.48 16.71 11.00
CA ALA A 96 3.34 17.61 10.92
C ALA A 96 3.15 18.01 9.45
N PHE A 97 2.66 17.06 8.65
CA PHE A 97 1.93 17.40 7.44
C PHE A 97 0.45 17.12 7.72
N SER A 98 -0.24 18.17 8.19
CA SER A 98 -1.69 18.24 8.14
C SER A 98 -2.11 18.17 6.68
N PHE A 99 -2.95 17.20 6.32
CA PHE A 99 -3.69 17.24 5.06
C PHE A 99 -4.71 18.39 5.15
N THR A 100 -4.31 19.58 4.72
CA THR A 100 -5.29 20.57 4.28
C THR A 100 -5.64 20.20 2.85
N ASN A 101 -6.90 19.81 2.67
CA ASN A 101 -7.51 19.57 1.36
C ASN A 101 -7.11 20.68 0.38
N ALA A 102 -6.55 20.30 -0.76
CA ALA A 102 -6.45 21.14 -1.93
C ALA A 102 -7.56 20.67 -2.90
N ASP A 103 -8.56 21.54 -3.03
CA ASP A 103 -9.58 21.71 -4.08
C ASP A 103 -10.01 20.50 -4.94
#